data_AF-A0A969LS87-F1
#
_entry.id   AF-A0A969LS87-F1
#
_cell.length_a   1.000
_cell.length_b   1.000
_cell.length_c   1.000
_cell.angle_alpha   90.00
_cell.angle_beta   90.00
_cell.angle_gamma   90.00
#
_symmetry.space_group_name_H-M   'P 1'
#
loop_
_entity.id
_entity.type
_entity.pdbx_description
1 polymer ?
#
loop_
_entity_poly.entity_id
_entity_poly.type
_entity_poly.pdbx_seq_one_letter_code
_entity_poly.pdbx_strand_id
1 'polypeptide(L)'
;MLDVLEGRKSEVEGLIRPVKGFVSYSLIRTADGGVSVTVCEDKAGTDQSSQLARDWIAKNASDLGVSPPAVVEGSVVLHLK
;
A
#
# COMPACT_ATOMS: atom_id res chain seq x y z
N MET A 1 6.40 -10.77 5.21
CA MET A 1 5.23 -9.97 4.76
C MET A 1 5.38 -9.51 3.32
N LEU A 2 6.46 -8.80 2.97
CA LEU A 2 6.64 -8.31 1.61
C LEU A 2 6.67 -9.43 0.55
N ASP A 3 7.21 -10.60 0.87
CA ASP A 3 7.22 -11.74 -0.06
C ASP A 3 5.81 -12.24 -0.40
N VAL A 4 4.86 -12.13 0.55
CA VAL A 4 3.45 -12.48 0.29
C VAL A 4 2.79 -11.46 -0.64
N LEU A 5 3.08 -10.17 -0.44
CA LEU A 5 2.63 -9.11 -1.35
C LEU A 5 3.25 -9.27 -2.75
N GLU A 6 4.53 -9.64 -2.82
CA GLU A 6 5.22 -9.89 -4.08
C GLU A 6 4.65 -11.11 -4.82
N GLY A 7 4.36 -12.20 -4.11
CA GLY A 7 3.73 -13.39 -4.69
C GLY A 7 2.31 -13.13 -5.20
N ARG A 8 1.65 -12.06 -4.73
CA ARG A 8 0.24 -11.72 -5.04
C ARG A 8 0.08 -10.33 -5.66
N LYS A 9 1.09 -9.89 -6.41
CA LYS A 9 1.13 -8.56 -7.08
C LYS A 9 -0.14 -8.22 -7.84
N SER A 10 -0.68 -9.15 -8.63
CA SER A 10 -1.90 -8.90 -9.43
C SER A 10 -3.14 -8.65 -8.58
N GLU A 11 -3.24 -9.28 -7.42
CA GLU A 11 -4.35 -9.02 -6.48
C GLU A 11 -4.20 -7.66 -5.80
N VAL A 12 -2.98 -7.32 -5.38
CA VAL A 12 -2.68 -6.00 -4.80
C VAL A 12 -2.94 -4.89 -5.82
N GLU A 13 -2.53 -5.08 -7.08
CA GLU A 13 -2.84 -4.13 -8.14
C GLU A 13 -4.34 -3.98 -8.37
N GLY A 14 -5.08 -5.10 -8.48
CA GLY A 14 -6.53 -5.08 -8.65
C GLY A 14 -7.29 -4.45 -7.49
N LEU A 15 -6.71 -4.50 -6.29
CA LEU A 15 -7.26 -3.88 -5.08
C LEU A 15 -7.03 -2.36 -5.05
N ILE A 16 -5.82 -1.90 -5.36
CA ILE A 16 -5.41 -0.50 -5.18
C ILE A 16 -5.77 0.36 -6.38
N ARG A 17 -5.64 -0.16 -7.60
CA ARG A 17 -5.86 0.60 -8.85
C ARG A 17 -7.27 1.23 -8.99
N PRO A 18 -8.37 0.62 -8.48
CA PRO A 18 -9.71 1.23 -8.55
C PRO A 18 -9.96 2.35 -7.53
N VAL A 19 -9.02 2.65 -6.63
CA VAL A 19 -9.19 3.74 -5.65
C VAL A 19 -9.42 5.06 -6.39
N LYS A 20 -10.45 5.79 -5.98
CA LYS A 20 -10.80 7.07 -6.60
C LYS A 20 -9.63 8.06 -6.43
N GLY A 21 -9.27 8.72 -7.53
CA GLY A 21 -8.13 9.65 -7.54
C GLY A 21 -6.77 8.96 -7.43
N PHE A 22 -6.66 7.66 -7.72
CA PHE A 22 -5.38 6.95 -7.76
C PHE A 22 -4.40 7.58 -8.77
N VAL A 23 -3.19 7.94 -8.31
CA VAL A 23 -2.12 8.51 -9.16
C VAL A 23 -0.98 7.52 -9.34
N SER A 24 -0.44 6.98 -8.25
CA SER A 24 0.68 6.02 -8.30
C SER A 24 0.73 5.13 -7.07
N TYR A 25 1.27 3.93 -7.25
CA TYR A 25 1.58 2.99 -6.17
C TYR A 25 2.98 2.43 -6.36
N SER A 26 3.72 2.23 -5.27
CA SER A 26 5.01 1.54 -5.30
C SER A 26 5.12 0.61 -4.10
N LEU A 27 5.58 -0.61 -4.33
CA LEU A 27 6.03 -1.54 -3.31
C LEU A 27 7.53 -1.65 -3.39
N ILE A 28 8.21 -1.27 -2.32
CA ILE A 28 9.66 -1.11 -2.25
C ILE A 28 10.19 -2.12 -1.24
N ARG A 29 11.14 -2.95 -1.66
CA ARG A 29 11.89 -3.82 -0.74
C ARG A 29 13.01 -3.02 -0.09
N THR A 30 13.12 -3.14 1.23
CA THR A 30 14.21 -2.55 2.02
C THR A 30 15.05 -3.66 2.65
N ALA A 31 16.17 -3.30 3.28
CA ALA A 31 17.03 -4.28 3.96
C ALA A 31 16.35 -4.93 5.19
N ASP A 32 15.38 -4.24 5.78
CA ASP A 32 14.68 -4.57 7.01
C ASP A 32 13.20 -4.92 6.82
N GLY A 33 12.71 -4.94 5.57
CA GLY A 33 11.32 -5.27 5.26
C GLY A 33 10.86 -4.68 3.94
N GLY A 34 9.85 -3.81 4.01
CA GLY A 34 9.34 -3.14 2.81
C GLY A 34 8.44 -1.96 3.13
N VAL A 35 8.30 -1.09 2.15
CA VAL A 35 7.51 0.13 2.20
C VAL A 35 6.55 0.12 1.02
N SER A 36 5.30 0.51 1.25
CA SER A 36 4.41 0.90 0.16
C SER A 36 4.22 2.41 0.16
N VAL A 37 4.23 3.02 -1.03
CA VAL A 37 3.92 4.44 -1.22
C VAL A 37 2.69 4.53 -2.11
N THR A 38 1.63 5.18 -1.63
CA THR A 38 0.45 5.50 -2.42
C THR A 38 0.35 7.01 -2.59
N VAL A 39 0.09 7.45 -3.83
CA VAL A 39 -0.29 8.83 -4.13
C VAL A 39 -1.68 8.84 -4.72
N CYS A 40 -2.54 9.67 -4.14
CA CYS A 40 -3.87 9.97 -4.65
C CYS A 40 -4.06 11.49 -4.80
N GLU A 41 -5.11 11.89 -5.52
CA GLU A 41 -5.49 13.30 -5.71
C GLU A 41 -5.82 14.00 -4.39
N ASP A 42 -6.36 13.27 -3.41
CA ASP A 42 -6.71 13.78 -2.09
C ASP A 42 -6.48 12.73 -0.98
N LYS A 43 -6.65 13.19 0.28
CA LYS A 43 -6.52 12.34 1.47
C LYS A 43 -7.55 11.21 1.51
N ALA A 44 -8.76 11.42 0.98
CA ALA A 44 -9.79 10.38 1.00
C ALA A 44 -9.35 9.16 0.16
N GLY A 45 -8.67 9.39 -0.97
CA GLY A 45 -8.06 8.33 -1.77
C GLY A 45 -6.97 7.56 -1.00
N THR A 46 -6.05 8.26 -0.33
CA THR A 46 -5.00 7.57 0.46
C THR A 46 -5.57 6.82 1.66
N ASP A 47 -6.58 7.37 2.34
CA ASP A 47 -7.26 6.72 3.46
C ASP A 47 -7.96 5.43 3.01
N GLN A 48 -8.66 5.47 1.88
CA GLN A 48 -9.26 4.28 1.27
C GLN A 48 -8.20 3.24 0.90
N SER A 49 -7.09 3.66 0.29
CA SER A 49 -5.97 2.75 -0.05
C SER A 49 -5.39 2.06 1.19
N SER A 50 -5.15 2.82 2.27
CA SER A 50 -4.65 2.27 3.54
C SER A 50 -5.62 1.29 4.18
N GLN A 51 -6.93 1.56 4.11
CA GLN A 51 -7.96 0.65 4.61
C GLN A 51 -7.98 -0.67 3.81
N LEU A 52 -8.00 -0.59 2.48
CA LEU A 52 -7.99 -1.76 1.61
C LEU A 52 -6.75 -2.64 1.84
N ALA A 53 -5.56 -2.02 1.96
CA ALA A 53 -4.33 -2.75 2.23
C ALA A 53 -4.37 -3.46 3.60
N ARG A 54 -4.89 -2.78 4.64
CA ARG A 54 -5.07 -3.38 5.97
C ARG A 54 -5.99 -4.60 5.92
N ASP A 55 -7.14 -4.47 5.27
CA ASP A 55 -8.12 -5.55 5.17
C ASP A 55 -7.57 -6.74 4.38
N TRP A 56 -6.81 -6.45 3.32
CA TRP A 56 -6.13 -7.49 2.56
C TRP A 56 -5.09 -8.22 3.41
N ILE A 57 -4.26 -7.51 4.17
CA ILE A 57 -3.27 -8.13 5.06
C ILE A 57 -3.96 -8.98 6.14
N ALA A 58 -5.02 -8.46 6.77
CA ALA A 58 -5.78 -9.20 7.78
C ALA A 58 -6.38 -10.50 7.23
N LYS A 59 -6.80 -10.53 5.96
CA LYS A 59 -7.36 -11.72 5.32
C LYS A 59 -6.31 -12.71 4.82
N ASN A 60 -5.15 -12.23 4.41
CA ASN A 60 -4.21 -12.99 3.59
C ASN A 60 -2.85 -13.26 4.25
N ALA A 61 -2.55 -12.56 5.35
CA ALA A 61 -1.26 -12.57 6.00
C ALA A 61 -1.37 -12.42 7.53
N SER A 62 -2.54 -12.66 8.13
CA SER A 62 -2.77 -12.63 9.58
C SER A 62 -1.79 -13.52 10.35
N ASP A 63 -1.46 -14.67 9.76
CA ASP A 63 -0.69 -15.73 10.42
C ASP A 63 0.81 -15.41 10.48
N LEU A 64 1.25 -14.34 9.81
CA LEU A 64 2.65 -13.92 9.81
C LEU A 64 3.07 -13.21 11.11
N GLY A 65 2.11 -12.85 11.98
CA GLY A 65 2.41 -12.25 13.29
C GLY A 65 3.20 -10.94 13.24
N VAL A 66 3.15 -10.24 12.10
CA VAL A 66 3.91 -8.99 11.89
C VAL A 66 3.25 -7.83 12.61
N SER A 67 4.06 -6.99 13.25
CA SER A 67 3.57 -5.75 13.85
C SER A 67 2.93 -4.84 12.79
N PRO A 68 1.94 -4.01 13.17
CA PRO A 68 1.36 -3.03 12.27
C PRO A 68 2.45 -2.14 11.65
N PRO A 69 2.38 -1.83 10.35
CA PRO A 69 3.34 -0.93 9.73
C PRO A 69 3.18 0.48 10.31
N ALA A 70 4.28 1.22 10.38
CA ALA A 70 4.21 2.67 10.59
C ALA A 70 3.56 3.33 9.36
N VAL A 71 2.61 4.23 9.60
CA VAL A 71 1.93 5.00 8.55
C VAL A 71 2.38 6.44 8.62
N VAL A 72 2.85 6.98 7.49
CA VAL A 72 3.26 8.37 7.33
C VAL A 72 2.44 8.99 6.21
N GLU A 73 1.93 10.20 6.43
CA GLU A 73 1.06 10.92 5.50
C GLU A 73 1.59 12.34 5.25
N GLY A 74 1.30 12.88 4.07
CA GLY A 74 1.68 14.24 3.72
C GLY A 74 1.28 14.61 2.29
N SER A 75 1.37 15.90 1.96
CA SER A 75 1.11 16.38 0.61
C SER A 75 2.37 16.27 -0.26
N VAL A 76 2.20 15.83 -1.50
CA VAL A 76 3.29 15.72 -2.45
C VAL A 76 3.66 17.11 -2.98
N VAL A 77 4.91 17.53 -2.76
CA VAL A 77 5.44 18.82 -3.26
C VAL A 77 6.00 18.69 -4.69
N LEU A 78 6.54 17.52 -5.04
CA LEU A 78 7.08 17.21 -6.37
C LEU A 78 6.80 15.73 -6.71
N HIS A 79 6.18 15.49 -7.86
CA HIS A 79 5.97 14.14 -8.41
C HIS A 79 6.40 14.15 -9.88
N LEU A 80 7.45 13.39 -10.21
CA LEU A 80 7.93 13.22 -11.58
C LEU A 80 7.49 11.85 -12.08
N LYS A 81 7.02 11.81 -13.34
CA LYS A 81 6.55 10.58 -14.00
C LYS A 81 7.67 9.92 -14.79
#